data_AF-A0AA47PCF4-F1
#
_entry.id   AF-A0AA47PCF4-F1
#
_cell.length_a   1.000
_cell.length_b   1.000
_cell.length_c   1.000
_cell.angle_alpha   90.00
_cell.angle_beta   90.00
_cell.angle_gamma   90.00
#
_symmetry.space_group_name_H-M   'P 1'
#
loop_
_entity.id
_entity.type
_entity.pdbx_description
1 polymer ?
#
loop_
_entity_poly.entity_id
_entity_poly.type
_entity_poly.pdbx_seq_one_letter_code
_entity_poly.pdbx_strand_id
1 'polypeptide(L)'
;MVKNLGVMTDEQLSFKDHIASIARSCRFALYNIRKIRPHLNQYATQLLVQAMVTSRLDYCNALLAGLPACSIKPLQKVQNAAARLVFKQPKRAHVTPLLTDLHWLPGSGAIKESLLLWPLLLLFF
;
A
#
# COMPACT_ATOMS: atom_id res chain seq x y z
N MET A 1 -18.05 -5.61 -27.22
CA MET A 1 -16.75 -5.95 -26.60
C MET A 1 -15.65 -5.15 -27.28
N VAL A 2 -15.12 -4.10 -26.65
CA VAL A 2 -14.01 -3.32 -27.18
C VAL A 2 -12.86 -3.39 -26.19
N LYS A 3 -11.70 -3.89 -26.64
CA LYS A 3 -10.44 -3.85 -25.90
C LYS A 3 -9.73 -2.56 -26.30
N ASN A 4 -9.57 -1.63 -25.36
CA ASN A 4 -8.64 -0.52 -25.53
C ASN A 4 -7.59 -0.61 -24.40
N LEU A 5 -6.32 -0.75 -24.80
CA LEU A 5 -5.13 -0.67 -23.93
C LEU A 5 -5.03 -1.66 -22.75
N GLY A 6 -5.68 -2.82 -22.82
CA GLY A 6 -5.49 -3.90 -21.84
C GLY A 6 -6.20 -3.70 -20.49
N VAL A 7 -7.01 -2.66 -20.35
CA VAL A 7 -7.90 -2.47 -19.20
C VAL A 7 -9.31 -2.91 -19.61
N MET A 8 -9.82 -3.96 -18.96
CA MET A 8 -11.24 -4.30 -19.05
C MET A 8 -12.01 -3.29 -18.21
N THR A 9 -12.55 -2.25 -18.85
CA THR A 9 -13.57 -1.38 -18.25
C THR A 9 -14.92 -2.04 -18.46
N ASP A 10 -15.44 -2.67 -17.40
CA ASP A 10 -16.83 -3.08 -17.34
C ASP A 10 -17.70 -1.86 -16.99
N GLU A 11 -18.89 -1.81 -17.60
CA GLU A 11 -19.80 -0.67 -17.69
C GLU A 11 -20.44 -0.29 -16.34
N GLN A 12 -20.11 -1.04 -15.28
CA GLN A 12 -20.30 -0.67 -13.89
C GLN A 12 -18.95 -0.72 -13.17
N LEU A 13 -18.46 0.45 -12.77
CA LEU A 13 -17.17 0.74 -12.15
C LEU A 13 -16.95 -0.02 -10.81
N SER A 14 -16.82 -1.35 -10.87
CA SER A 14 -16.33 -2.22 -9.81
C SER A 14 -14.85 -1.90 -9.57
N PHE A 15 -14.58 -0.81 -8.86
CA PHE A 15 -13.23 -0.49 -8.38
C PHE A 15 -12.60 -1.65 -7.61
N LYS A 16 -13.39 -2.62 -7.14
CA LYS A 16 -12.92 -3.84 -6.48
C LYS A 16 -11.93 -4.61 -7.35
N ASP A 17 -12.16 -4.74 -8.65
CA ASP A 17 -11.25 -5.50 -9.55
C ASP A 17 -9.94 -4.74 -9.78
N HIS A 18 -10.03 -3.42 -9.93
CA HIS A 18 -8.87 -2.54 -10.02
C HIS A 18 -8.04 -2.58 -8.73
N ILE A 19 -8.66 -2.44 -7.57
CA ILE A 19 -8.01 -2.53 -6.25
C ILE A 19 -7.41 -3.92 -6.03
N ALA A 20 -8.11 -4.98 -6.43
CA ALA A 20 -7.59 -6.35 -6.34
C ALA A 20 -6.36 -6.53 -7.24
N SER A 21 -6.36 -5.93 -8.44
CA SER A 21 -5.22 -5.91 -9.35
C SER A 21 -4.02 -5.16 -8.75
N ILE A 22 -4.24 -3.96 -8.21
CA ILE A 22 -3.18 -3.18 -7.53
C ILE A 22 -2.64 -3.96 -6.33
N ALA A 23 -3.51 -4.47 -5.45
CA ALA A 23 -3.10 -5.26 -4.30
C ALA A 23 -2.34 -6.54 -4.72
N ARG A 24 -2.68 -7.16 -5.85
CA ARG A 24 -1.93 -8.30 -6.42
C ARG A 24 -0.54 -7.87 -6.86
N SER A 25 -0.44 -6.74 -7.56
CA SER A 25 0.84 -6.17 -7.98
C SER A 25 1.74 -5.82 -6.78
N CYS A 26 1.20 -5.17 -5.75
CA CYS A 26 1.94 -4.86 -4.53
C CYS A 26 2.41 -6.12 -3.79
N ARG A 27 1.58 -7.18 -3.73
CA ARG A 27 1.98 -8.48 -3.16
C ARG A 27 3.12 -9.13 -3.93
N PHE A 28 3.09 -9.05 -5.26
CA PHE A 28 4.17 -9.55 -6.11
C PHE A 28 5.47 -8.77 -5.89
N ALA A 29 5.39 -7.45 -5.82
CA ALA A 29 6.50 -6.58 -5.44
C ALA A 29 7.12 -6.97 -4.09
N LEU A 30 6.29 -7.13 -3.04
CA LEU A 30 6.74 -7.57 -1.71
C LEU A 30 7.38 -8.96 -1.75
N TYR A 31 6.86 -9.88 -2.55
CA TYR A 31 7.45 -11.21 -2.71
C TYR A 31 8.87 -11.12 -3.30
N ASN A 32 9.07 -10.30 -4.33
CA ASN A 32 10.39 -10.09 -4.92
C ASN A 32 11.36 -9.40 -3.94
N ILE A 33 10.93 -8.36 -3.24
CA ILE A 33 11.74 -7.70 -2.19
C ILE A 33 12.11 -8.71 -1.10
N ARG A 34 11.20 -9.62 -0.74
CA ARG A 34 11.47 -10.64 0.29
C ARG A 34 12.56 -11.63 -0.11
N LYS A 35 12.71 -11.93 -1.40
CA LYS A 35 13.81 -12.77 -1.90
C LYS A 35 15.16 -12.09 -1.74
N ILE A 36 15.24 -10.79 -2.05
CA ILE A 36 16.48 -10.02 -1.98
C ILE A 36 16.76 -9.43 -0.59
N ARG A 37 15.78 -9.50 0.34
CA ARG A 37 15.87 -8.97 1.71
C ARG A 37 17.15 -9.36 2.47
N PRO A 38 17.71 -10.58 2.35
CA PRO A 38 18.97 -10.93 3.02
C PRO A 38 20.16 -10.05 2.60
N HIS A 39 20.14 -9.50 1.38
CA HIS A 39 21.20 -8.69 0.80
C HIS A 39 20.98 -7.18 0.98
N LEU A 40 19.87 -6.78 1.60
CA LEU A 40 19.51 -5.37 1.78
C LEU A 40 19.61 -4.97 3.26
N ASN A 41 20.06 -3.74 3.50
CA ASN A 41 19.90 -3.11 4.81
C ASN A 41 18.41 -2.70 5.02
N GLN A 42 18.07 -2.31 6.25
CA GLN A 42 16.69 -1.94 6.59
C GLN A 42 16.22 -0.71 5.81
N TYR A 43 17.07 0.31 5.71
CA TYR A 43 16.77 1.56 5.01
C TYR A 43 16.46 1.35 3.51
N ALA A 44 17.29 0.60 2.78
CA ALA A 44 17.05 0.28 1.38
C ALA A 44 15.78 -0.55 1.19
N THR A 45 15.47 -1.45 2.13
CA THR A 45 14.20 -2.20 2.12
C THR A 45 13.02 -1.26 2.30
N GLN A 46 13.10 -0.32 3.24
CA GLN A 46 12.06 0.70 3.46
C GLN A 46 11.84 1.54 2.21
N LEU A 47 12.92 2.00 1.57
CA LEU A 47 12.85 2.84 0.37
C LEU A 47 12.23 2.10 -0.82
N LEU A 48 12.61 0.83 -1.04
CA LEU A 48 11.99 -0.02 -2.07
C LEU A 48 10.50 -0.27 -1.81
N VAL A 49 10.14 -0.55 -0.56
CA VAL A 49 8.75 -0.77 -0.19
C VAL A 49 7.95 0.52 -0.36
N GLN A 50 8.49 1.67 0.03
CA GLN A 50 7.83 2.96 -0.15
C GLN A 50 7.61 3.31 -1.63
N ALA A 51 8.63 3.12 -2.47
CA ALA A 51 8.54 3.38 -3.90
C ALA A 51 7.53 2.46 -4.61
N MET A 52 7.47 1.18 -4.23
CA MET A 52 6.64 0.19 -4.93
C MET A 52 5.24 -0.02 -4.35
N VAL A 53 5.06 0.17 -3.04
CA VAL A 53 3.82 -0.15 -2.32
C VAL A 53 3.12 1.11 -1.86
N THR A 54 3.81 2.02 -1.16
CA THR A 54 3.17 3.22 -0.59
C THR A 54 2.64 4.15 -1.68
N SER A 55 3.40 4.41 -2.75
CA SER A 55 2.94 5.20 -3.91
C SER A 55 1.62 4.70 -4.51
N ARG A 56 1.46 3.36 -4.60
CA ARG A 56 0.25 2.72 -5.13
C ARG A 56 -0.90 2.73 -4.12
N LEU A 57 -0.58 2.64 -2.83
CA LEU A 57 -1.56 2.80 -1.76
C LEU A 57 -2.10 4.23 -1.73
N ASP A 58 -1.26 5.25 -1.89
CA ASP A 58 -1.67 6.65 -1.90
C ASP A 58 -2.52 6.98 -3.12
N TYR A 59 -2.16 6.45 -4.29
CA TYR A 59 -3.01 6.51 -5.49
C TYR A 59 -4.38 5.88 -5.25
N CYS A 60 -4.42 4.68 -4.63
CA CYS A 60 -5.68 4.05 -4.27
C CYS A 60 -6.46 4.87 -3.25
N ASN A 61 -5.80 5.46 -2.25
CA ASN A 61 -6.45 6.27 -1.21
C ASN A 61 -7.10 7.53 -1.82
N ALA A 62 -6.41 8.21 -2.74
CA ALA A 62 -6.96 9.33 -3.49
C ALA A 62 -8.17 8.90 -4.36
N LEU A 63 -8.08 7.75 -5.02
CA LEU A 63 -9.16 7.18 -5.84
C LEU A 63 -10.36 6.69 -4.99
N LEU A 64 -10.09 6.24 -3.77
CA LEU A 64 -11.05 5.70 -2.81
C LEU A 64 -11.70 6.76 -1.92
N ALA A 65 -11.29 8.03 -1.99
CA ALA A 65 -11.84 9.11 -1.17
C ALA A 65 -13.37 9.31 -1.34
N GLY A 66 -13.99 8.69 -2.36
CA GLY A 66 -15.43 8.64 -2.57
C GLY A 66 -16.08 7.24 -2.45
N LEU A 67 -15.37 6.21 -1.98
CA LEU A 67 -15.81 4.80 -2.05
C LEU A 67 -15.87 4.11 -0.67
N PRO A 68 -16.72 3.08 -0.50
CA PRO A 68 -16.96 2.44 0.80
C PRO A 68 -15.75 1.69 1.37
N ALA A 69 -15.64 1.68 2.70
CA ALA A 69 -14.52 1.12 3.49
C ALA A 69 -14.18 -0.37 3.22
N CYS A 70 -15.09 -1.13 2.57
CA CYS A 70 -14.87 -2.51 2.15
C CYS A 70 -13.62 -2.68 1.26
N SER A 71 -13.28 -1.64 0.51
CA SER A 71 -12.12 -1.57 -0.39
C SER A 71 -10.77 -1.44 0.32
N ILE A 72 -10.75 -1.08 1.61
CA ILE A 72 -9.52 -0.77 2.37
C ILE A 72 -8.86 -2.03 2.92
N LYS A 73 -9.64 -3.08 3.22
CA LYS A 73 -9.13 -4.31 3.86
C LYS A 73 -7.98 -5.00 3.09
N PRO A 74 -8.02 -5.15 1.75
CA PRO A 74 -6.90 -5.73 1.01
C PRO A 74 -5.64 -4.87 1.07
N LEU A 75 -5.80 -3.55 1.00
CA LEU A 75 -4.71 -2.58 1.04
C LEU A 75 -4.01 -2.57 2.41
N GLN A 76 -4.78 -2.62 3.49
CA GLN A 76 -4.25 -2.72 4.85
C GLN A 76 -3.44 -4.02 5.06
N LYS A 77 -3.88 -5.15 4.49
CA LYS A 77 -3.11 -6.41 4.55
C LYS A 77 -1.76 -6.29 3.84
N VAL A 78 -1.70 -5.57 2.73
CA VAL A 78 -0.44 -5.30 2.00
C VAL A 78 0.48 -4.41 2.83
N GLN A 79 -0.04 -3.33 3.39
CA GLN A 79 0.71 -2.41 4.26
C GLN A 79 1.28 -3.14 5.50
N ASN A 80 0.48 -4.00 6.12
CA ASN A 80 0.91 -4.81 7.25
C ASN A 80 2.01 -5.81 6.89
N ALA A 81 1.94 -6.41 5.70
CA ALA A 81 2.98 -7.31 5.21
C ALA A 81 4.27 -6.54 4.88
N ALA A 82 4.13 -5.34 4.33
CA ALA A 82 5.21 -4.42 4.02
C ALA A 82 5.99 -3.99 5.27
N ALA A 83 5.30 -3.56 6.33
CA ALA A 83 5.93 -3.16 7.59
C ALA A 83 6.73 -4.32 8.21
N ARG A 84 6.15 -5.52 8.23
CA ARG A 84 6.85 -6.73 8.70
C ARG A 84 8.09 -7.06 7.87
N LEU A 85 8.05 -6.83 6.56
CA LEU A 85 9.19 -7.07 5.69
C LEU A 85 10.36 -6.12 5.97
N VAL A 86 10.05 -4.84 6.23
CA VAL A 86 11.07 -3.83 6.58
C VAL A 86 11.77 -4.20 7.87
N PHE A 87 11.03 -4.49 8.94
CA PHE A 87 11.59 -4.84 10.26
C PHE A 87 12.00 -6.31 10.43
N LYS A 88 11.91 -7.13 9.37
CA LYS A 88 12.16 -8.59 9.42
C LYS A 88 11.34 -9.32 10.51
N GLN A 89 10.12 -8.86 10.76
CA GLN A 89 9.24 -9.41 11.79
C GLN A 89 8.47 -10.63 11.29
N PRO A 90 8.14 -11.61 12.17
CA PRO A 90 7.37 -12.78 11.79
C PRO A 90 5.94 -12.41 11.35
N LYS A 91 5.29 -13.30 10.59
CA LYS A 91 3.94 -13.09 10.03
C LYS A 91 2.88 -12.73 11.08
N ARG A 92 3.06 -13.16 12.33
CA ARG A 92 2.14 -12.93 13.45
C ARG A 92 2.57 -11.77 14.37
N ALA A 93 3.68 -11.09 14.07
CA ALA A 93 4.12 -9.94 14.86
C ALA A 93 3.05 -8.85 14.88
N HIS A 94 3.00 -8.16 16.03
CA HIS A 94 2.14 -7.00 16.23
C HIS A 94 2.59 -5.89 15.28
N VAL A 95 1.66 -5.41 14.45
CA VAL A 95 1.98 -4.52 13.32
C VAL A 95 1.88 -3.05 13.70
N THR A 96 1.04 -2.71 14.67
CA THR A 96 0.84 -1.34 15.13
C THR A 96 2.14 -0.60 15.46
N PRO A 97 3.08 -1.13 16.27
CA PRO A 97 4.33 -0.43 16.56
C PRO A 97 5.19 -0.25 15.31
N LEU A 98 5.18 -1.24 14.40
CA LEU A 98 5.93 -1.18 13.15
C LEU A 98 5.41 -0.07 12.23
N LEU A 99 4.10 0.13 12.20
CA LEU A 99 3.50 1.20 11.42
C LEU A 99 3.79 2.57 12.02
N THR A 100 3.76 2.69 13.35
CA THR A 100 4.15 3.90 14.08
C THR A 100 5.60 4.27 13.80
N ASP A 101 6.53 3.32 13.88
CA ASP A 101 7.96 3.53 13.62
C ASP A 101 8.24 3.91 12.15
N LEU A 102 7.38 3.47 11.23
CA LEU A 102 7.44 3.84 9.80
C LEU A 102 6.67 5.13 9.48
N HIS A 103 5.98 5.72 10.46
CA HIS A 103 5.02 6.81 10.27
C HIS A 103 3.90 6.49 9.24
N TRP A 104 3.53 5.21 9.10
CA TRP A 104 2.50 4.75 8.18
C TRP A 104 1.12 4.69 8.87
N LEU A 105 0.07 5.24 8.26
CA LEU A 105 -1.27 5.27 8.86
C LEU A 105 -1.93 3.87 8.91
N PRO A 106 -2.41 3.38 10.06
CA PRO A 106 -3.19 2.15 10.14
C PRO A 106 -4.59 2.36 9.52
N GLY A 107 -4.90 1.58 8.48
CA GLY A 107 -6.05 1.75 7.58
C GLY A 107 -7.46 1.59 8.16
N SER A 108 -7.86 2.39 9.15
CA SER A 108 -9.26 2.53 9.57
C SER A 108 -9.64 3.95 10.00
N GLY A 109 -8.67 4.81 10.37
CA GLY A 109 -8.89 6.24 10.65
C GLY A 109 -8.43 7.20 9.53
N ALA A 110 -7.84 6.67 8.47
CA ALA A 110 -7.01 7.43 7.52
C ALA A 110 -7.75 8.41 6.60
N ILE A 111 -9.10 8.44 6.56
CA ILE A 111 -9.80 9.32 5.61
C ILE A 111 -9.79 10.78 6.09
N LYS A 112 -9.75 11.05 7.40
CA LYS A 112 -9.71 12.42 7.94
C LYS A 112 -8.31 12.98 8.16
N GLU A 113 -7.31 12.14 8.48
CA GLU A 113 -5.96 12.61 8.82
C GLU A 113 -4.99 12.66 7.63
N SER A 114 -5.15 11.81 6.61
CA SER A 114 -4.20 11.73 5.49
C SER A 114 -4.22 12.97 4.58
N LEU A 115 -5.35 13.71 4.52
CA LEU A 115 -5.46 14.92 3.70
C LEU A 115 -4.68 16.11 4.28
N LEU A 116 -4.43 16.11 5.59
CA LEU A 116 -3.79 17.23 6.29
C LEU A 116 -2.27 17.04 6.47
N LEU A 117 -1.80 15.78 6.56
CA LEU A 117 -0.39 15.49 6.86
C LEU A 117 0.48 15.25 5.63
N TRP A 118 -0.09 14.74 4.52
CA TRP A 118 0.69 14.45 3.30
C TRP A 118 1.27 15.71 2.62
N PRO A 119 0.56 16.86 2.55
CA PRO A 119 1.14 18.09 1.98
C PRO A 119 2.31 18.63 2.79
N LEU A 120 2.29 18.44 4.12
CA LEU A 120 3.35 18.92 5.02
C LEU A 120 4.64 18.10 4.90
N LEU A 121 4.54 16.80 4.61
CA LEU A 121 5.71 15.93 4.43
C LEU A 121 6.44 16.16 3.09
N LEU A 122 5.75 16.63 2.05
CA LEU A 122 6.35 17.00 0.76
C LEU A 122 7.04 18.38 0.76
N LEU A 123 6.79 19.21 1.77
CA LEU A 123 7.46 20.52 1.92
C LEU A 123 8.80 20.45 2.68
N PHE A 124 9.19 19.27 3.17
CA PHE A 124 10.42 19.06 3.95
C PHE A 124 11.37 18.00 3.34
N PHE A 125 11.24 17.68 2.05
CA PHE A 125 12.23 16.92 1.26
C PHE A 125 12.51 17.59 -0.08
#